data_AF-A0A094B607-F1
#
_entry.id   AF-A0A094B607-F1
#
_cell.length_a   1.000
_cell.length_b   1.000
_cell.length_c   1.000
_cell.angle_alpha   90.00
_cell.angle_beta   90.00
_cell.angle_gamma   90.00
#
_symmetry.space_group_name_H-M   'P 1'
#
loop_
_entity.id
_entity.type
_entity.pdbx_description
1 polymer ?
#
loop_
_entity_poly.entity_id
_entity_poly.type
_entity_poly.pdbx_seq_one_letter_code
_entity_poly.pdbx_strand_id
1 'polypeptide(L)'
;DEESGILFYLEKGDNPRVFAKADPYFVKSLKRFSDIGEIPPLSPEQLEALQVLEDTCMKLSLHMVLELGDIQFLHSGPHVFHSRTAYKDNLPPLPRRHLMRLWLSVPESEGGWKLPFHDSHEKKRGGIQVNDAPPVCPLDAE
;
A
#
# COMPACT_ATOMS: atom_id res chain seq x y z
N ASP A 1 9.99 12.16 -6.72
CA ASP A 1 9.52 12.54 -5.39
C ASP A 1 8.03 12.23 -5.28
N GLU A 2 7.71 10.96 -5.03
CA GLU A 2 6.32 10.54 -4.84
C GLU A 2 5.90 10.87 -3.42
N GLU A 3 4.96 11.81 -3.30
CA GLU A 3 4.35 12.24 -2.06
C GLU A 3 3.86 11.05 -1.24
N SER A 4 4.51 10.88 -0.09
CA SER A 4 4.21 9.85 0.89
C SER A 4 3.24 10.39 1.93
N GLY A 5 2.09 10.83 1.43
CA GLY A 5 0.93 11.29 2.20
C GLY A 5 -0.30 10.43 1.90
N ILE A 6 -1.34 10.60 2.71
CA ILE A 6 -2.65 10.03 2.41
C ILE A 6 -3.29 10.87 1.31
N LEU A 7 -3.55 10.23 0.18
CA LEU A 7 -4.14 10.86 -0.97
C LEU A 7 -5.47 10.19 -1.27
N PHE A 8 -6.55 10.94 -1.09
CA PHE A 8 -7.83 10.64 -1.73
C PHE A 8 -7.88 11.42 -3.04
N TYR A 9 -8.12 10.70 -4.13
CA TYR A 9 -8.21 11.26 -5.47
C TYR A 9 -9.57 10.90 -6.07
N LEU A 10 -10.28 11.88 -6.60
CA LEU A 10 -11.48 11.64 -7.40
C LEU A 10 -11.09 11.68 -8.89
N GLU A 11 -11.39 10.60 -9.60
CA GLU A 11 -11.16 10.52 -11.05
C GLU A 11 -11.89 11.64 -11.80
N LYS A 12 -11.26 12.16 -12.85
CA LYS A 12 -11.90 13.10 -13.78
C LYS A 12 -12.50 12.33 -14.95
N GLY A 13 -13.83 12.39 -15.11
CA GLY A 13 -14.56 11.75 -16.20
C GLY A 13 -16.06 11.63 -15.93
N ASP A 14 -16.77 10.95 -16.83
CA ASP A 14 -18.24 10.84 -16.78
C ASP A 14 -18.75 9.93 -15.64
N ASN A 15 -17.88 9.08 -15.06
CA ASN A 15 -18.20 8.22 -13.92
C ASN A 15 -17.04 8.17 -12.91
N PRO A 16 -16.86 9.24 -12.12
CA PRO A 16 -15.67 9.43 -11.31
C PRO A 16 -15.62 8.46 -10.13
N ARG A 17 -14.47 7.79 -9.94
CA ARG A 17 -14.22 6.89 -8.82
C ARG A 17 -13.31 7.54 -7.79
N VAL A 18 -13.50 7.18 -6.52
CA VAL A 18 -12.59 7.58 -5.44
C VAL A 18 -11.46 6.58 -5.34
N PHE A 19 -10.25 7.07 -5.50
CA PHE A 19 -9.01 6.35 -5.26
C PHE A 19 -8.47 6.77 -3.89
N ALA A 20 -7.96 5.82 -3.13
CA ALA A 20 -7.32 6.09 -1.87
C ALA A 20 -5.96 5.38 -1.81
N LYS A 21 -4.92 6.16 -1.53
CA LYS A 21 -3.61 5.68 -1.11
C LYS A 21 -3.39 6.18 0.30
N ALA A 22 -3.19 5.28 1.25
CA ALA A 22 -2.96 5.66 2.62
C ALA A 22 -1.93 4.76 3.29
N ASP A 23 -0.94 5.38 3.92
CA ASP A 23 -0.02 4.74 4.85
C ASP A 23 0.00 5.56 6.15
N PRO A 24 -0.94 5.30 7.07
CA PRO A 24 -1.03 6.05 8.33
C PRO A 24 0.22 5.87 9.20
N TYR A 25 0.87 4.71 9.15
CA TYR A 25 2.07 4.44 9.93
C TYR A 25 3.25 5.31 9.45
N PHE A 26 3.46 5.37 8.13
CA PHE A 26 4.48 6.23 7.55
C PHE A 26 4.22 7.69 7.92
N VAL A 27 3.00 8.20 7.70
CA VAL A 27 2.63 9.59 7.99
C VAL A 27 2.84 9.95 9.46
N LYS A 28 2.41 9.08 10.39
CA LYS A 28 2.64 9.28 11.84
C LYS A 28 4.14 9.24 12.19
N SER A 29 4.93 8.40 11.52
CA SER A 29 6.38 8.29 11.77
C SER A 29 7.15 9.55 11.38
N LEU A 30 6.63 10.35 10.44
CA LEU A 30 7.23 11.63 10.03
C LEU A 30 7.22 12.69 11.14
N LYS A 31 6.47 12.47 12.23
CA LYS A 31 6.47 13.34 13.40
C LYS A 31 7.89 13.65 13.93
N ARG A 32 8.83 12.71 13.79
CA ARG A 32 10.24 12.90 14.15
C ARG A 32 10.92 14.07 13.40
N PHE A 33 10.45 14.39 12.20
CA PHE A 33 10.94 15.50 11.38
C PHE A 33 10.17 16.79 11.66
N SER A 34 8.86 16.70 11.94
CA SER A 34 8.09 17.88 12.33
C SER A 34 8.48 18.41 13.72
N ASP A 35 8.84 17.51 14.64
CA ASP A 35 9.28 17.86 15.99
C ASP A 35 10.59 18.69 15.98
N ILE A 36 11.43 18.52 14.94
CA ILE A 36 12.66 19.31 14.71
C ILE A 36 12.47 20.47 13.72
N GLY A 37 11.25 20.68 13.21
CA GLY A 37 10.91 21.80 12.33
C GLY A 37 11.31 21.66 10.85
N GLU A 38 11.77 20.49 10.41
CA GLU A 38 12.16 20.24 9.00
C GLU A 38 10.93 20.17 8.07
N ILE A 39 9.79 19.73 8.61
CA ILE A 39 8.51 19.70 7.90
C ILE A 39 7.40 20.29 8.78
N PRO A 40 6.33 20.85 8.18
CA PRO A 40 5.16 21.26 8.95
C PRO A 40 4.53 20.09 9.72
N PRO A 41 4.07 20.29 10.96
CA PRO A 41 3.28 19.29 11.67
C PRO A 41 1.93 19.10 11.00
N LEU A 42 1.32 17.93 11.23
CA LEU A 42 -0.05 17.67 10.81
C LEU A 42 -1.02 18.56 11.58
N SER A 43 -2.04 19.08 10.88
CA SER A 43 -3.12 19.83 11.52
C SER A 43 -4.01 18.90 12.35
N PRO A 44 -4.76 19.45 13.33
CA PRO A 44 -5.75 18.67 14.08
C PRO A 44 -6.76 17.94 13.18
N GLU A 45 -7.21 18.57 12.10
CA GLU A 45 -8.16 18.00 11.15
C GLU A 45 -7.54 16.86 10.34
N GLN A 46 -6.26 16.97 9.98
CA GLN A 46 -5.55 15.88 9.33
C GLN A 46 -5.43 14.68 10.26
N LEU A 47 -5.07 14.89 11.52
CA LEU A 47 -5.01 13.83 12.53
C LEU A 47 -6.38 13.17 12.77
N GLU A 48 -7.45 13.96 12.80
CA GLU A 48 -8.82 13.45 12.88
C GLU A 48 -9.16 12.58 11.66
N ALA A 49 -8.83 13.04 10.45
CA ALA A 49 -9.06 12.26 9.23
C ALA A 49 -8.29 10.93 9.23
N LEU A 50 -7.05 10.92 9.74
CA LEU A 50 -6.28 9.67 9.95
C LEU A 50 -7.04 8.72 10.86
N GLN A 51 -7.53 9.22 11.98
CA GLN A 51 -8.20 8.42 13.00
C GLN A 51 -9.51 7.83 12.46
N VAL A 52 -10.32 8.66 11.77
CA VAL A 52 -11.57 8.20 11.13
C VAL A 52 -11.29 7.10 10.11
N LEU A 53 -10.24 7.25 9.30
CA LEU A 53 -9.83 6.23 8.33
C LEU A 53 -9.45 4.92 9.03
N GLU A 54 -8.59 4.99 10.06
CA GLU A 54 -8.17 3.80 10.83
C GLU A 54 -9.36 3.10 11.50
N ASP A 55 -10.21 3.85 12.20
CA ASP A 55 -11.39 3.31 12.90
C ASP A 55 -12.36 2.66 11.91
N THR A 56 -12.57 3.28 10.74
CA THR A 56 -13.42 2.73 9.69
C THR A 56 -12.83 1.45 9.10
N CYS A 57 -11.53 1.43 8.80
CA CYS A 57 -10.82 0.25 8.33
C CYS A 57 -10.92 -0.90 9.33
N MET A 58 -10.75 -0.62 10.64
CA MET A 58 -10.87 -1.65 11.68
C MET A 58 -12.29 -2.19 11.78
N LYS A 59 -13.30 -1.31 11.76
CA LYS A 59 -14.72 -1.70 11.82
C LYS A 59 -15.15 -2.56 10.63
N LEU A 60 -14.63 -2.28 9.43
CA LEU A 60 -14.98 -2.97 8.18
C LEU A 60 -13.96 -4.04 7.79
N SER A 61 -13.01 -4.36 8.67
CA SER A 61 -11.94 -5.29 8.36
C SER A 61 -12.47 -6.71 8.15
N LEU A 62 -11.97 -7.36 7.10
CA LEU A 62 -12.07 -8.81 6.95
C LEU A 62 -10.83 -9.44 7.58
N HIS A 63 -11.00 -10.09 8.73
CA HIS A 63 -9.91 -10.81 9.37
C HIS A 63 -9.72 -12.18 8.70
N MET A 64 -8.55 -12.39 8.11
CA MET A 64 -8.18 -13.65 7.44
C MET A 64 -6.94 -14.25 8.10
N VAL A 65 -7.00 -15.55 8.38
CA VAL A 65 -5.84 -16.36 8.76
C VAL A 65 -5.47 -17.20 7.55
N LEU A 66 -4.28 -16.98 6.99
CA LEU A 66 -3.79 -17.71 5.82
C LEU A 66 -3.11 -19.00 6.26
N GLU A 67 -3.45 -20.10 5.59
CA GLU A 67 -2.78 -21.39 5.70
C GLU A 67 -1.72 -21.57 4.61
N LEU A 68 -0.90 -22.62 4.72
CA LEU A 68 0.11 -22.93 3.71
C LEU A 68 -0.57 -23.25 2.37
N GLY A 69 -0.21 -22.48 1.34
CA GLY A 69 -0.78 -22.62 0.00
C GLY A 69 -1.90 -21.63 -0.30
N ASP A 70 -2.42 -20.90 0.70
CA ASP A 70 -3.41 -19.85 0.45
C ASP A 70 -2.81 -18.67 -0.30
N ILE A 71 -3.60 -18.12 -1.22
CA ILE A 71 -3.22 -16.96 -2.02
C ILE A 71 -4.25 -15.85 -1.80
N GLN A 72 -3.77 -14.67 -1.43
CA GLN A 72 -4.60 -13.49 -1.27
C GLN A 72 -4.45 -12.56 -2.48
N PHE A 73 -5.52 -12.42 -3.27
CA PHE A 73 -5.61 -11.41 -4.32
C PHE A 73 -6.19 -10.12 -3.76
N LEU A 74 -5.43 -9.04 -3.85
CA LEU A 74 -5.83 -7.71 -3.38
C LEU A 74 -5.82 -6.73 -4.55
N HIS A 75 -6.93 -6.03 -4.73
CA HIS A 75 -6.97 -4.91 -5.66
C HIS A 75 -6.43 -3.65 -4.97
N SER A 76 -5.13 -3.42 -5.10
CA SER A 76 -4.34 -2.46 -4.31
C SER A 76 -4.47 -0.98 -4.73
N GLY A 77 -5.34 -0.67 -5.71
CA GLY A 77 -5.39 0.64 -6.36
C GLY A 77 -6.39 1.65 -5.80
N PRO A 78 -7.60 1.28 -5.32
CA PRO A 78 -8.57 2.31 -4.90
C PRO A 78 -9.32 2.09 -3.58
N HIS A 79 -9.52 0.85 -3.10
CA HIS A 79 -10.57 0.57 -2.12
C HIS A 79 -10.21 -0.43 -1.02
N VAL A 80 -9.11 -1.18 -1.16
CA VAL A 80 -8.74 -2.24 -0.22
C VAL A 80 -7.41 -1.90 0.44
N PHE A 81 -7.49 -1.53 1.71
CA PHE A 81 -6.33 -1.45 2.59
C PHE A 81 -6.03 -2.82 3.16
N HIS A 82 -4.75 -3.14 3.31
CA HIS A 82 -4.31 -4.39 3.91
C HIS A 82 -3.25 -4.13 4.96
N SER A 83 -3.29 -4.92 6.02
CA SER A 83 -2.36 -4.85 7.15
C SER A 83 -2.21 -6.24 7.76
N ARG A 84 -1.33 -6.34 8.75
CA ARG A 84 -1.13 -7.55 9.55
C ARG A 84 -1.28 -7.23 11.03
N THR A 85 -1.77 -8.19 11.79
CA THR A 85 -1.71 -8.15 13.25
C THR A 85 -0.28 -8.36 13.74
N ALA A 86 0.01 -7.90 14.96
CA ALA A 86 1.28 -8.18 15.61
C ALA A 86 1.45 -9.69 15.83
N TYR A 87 2.64 -10.20 15.57
CA TYR A 87 3.01 -11.60 15.80
C TYR A 87 4.43 -11.68 16.35
N LYS A 88 4.78 -12.83 16.92
CA LYS A 88 6.14 -13.16 17.32
C LYS A 88 6.63 -14.31 16.46
N ASP A 89 7.84 -14.20 15.93
CA ASP A 89 8.49 -15.31 15.26
C ASP A 89 8.73 -16.45 16.25
N ASN A 90 8.68 -17.68 15.74
CA ASN A 90 9.04 -18.84 16.53
C ASN A 90 10.55 -18.85 16.80
N LEU A 91 10.94 -19.37 17.96
CA LEU A 91 12.36 -19.63 18.24
C LEU A 91 12.88 -20.75 17.32
N PRO A 92 14.12 -20.65 16.81
CA PRO A 92 14.74 -21.76 16.10
C PRO A 92 14.65 -23.06 16.92
N PRO A 93 14.33 -24.21 16.30
CA PRO A 93 14.35 -24.49 14.85
C PRO A 93 12.99 -24.35 14.14
N LEU A 94 11.96 -23.84 14.83
CA LEU A 94 10.60 -23.78 14.28
C LEU A 94 10.53 -22.80 13.09
N PRO A 95 9.72 -23.11 12.05
CA PRO A 95 9.60 -22.26 10.88
C PRO A 95 9.04 -20.89 11.24
N ARG A 96 9.59 -19.85 10.61
CA ARG A 96 9.08 -18.48 10.67
C ARG A 96 7.95 -18.29 9.65
N ARG A 97 7.10 -17.30 9.87
CA ARG A 97 6.07 -16.93 8.90
C ARG A 97 6.76 -16.41 7.63
N HIS A 98 6.49 -17.04 6.49
CA HIS A 98 7.03 -16.62 5.20
C HIS A 98 5.87 -16.38 4.22
N LEU A 99 5.82 -15.19 3.62
CA LEU A 99 4.81 -14.81 2.64
C LEU A 99 5.51 -14.13 1.45
N MET A 100 5.22 -14.61 0.24
CA MET A 100 5.70 -14.00 -0.98
C MET A 100 4.66 -13.00 -1.50
N ARG A 101 5.13 -11.86 -2.02
CA ARG A 101 4.25 -10.81 -2.57
C ARG A 101 4.64 -10.52 -4.01
N LEU A 102 3.65 -10.59 -4.90
CA LEU A 102 3.76 -10.22 -6.31
C LEU A 102 2.78 -9.08 -6.59
N TRP A 103 3.28 -8.01 -7.22
CA TRP A 103 2.44 -6.92 -7.71
C TRP A 103 2.11 -7.15 -9.19
N LEU A 104 0.83 -7.02 -9.53
CA LEU A 104 0.34 -7.15 -10.89
C LEU A 104 -0.22 -5.81 -11.36
N SER A 105 0.17 -5.40 -12.56
CA SER A 105 -0.34 -4.21 -13.23
C SER A 105 -0.81 -4.56 -14.62
N VAL A 106 -2.00 -4.08 -15.00
CA VAL A 106 -2.49 -4.16 -16.38
C VAL A 106 -2.57 -2.72 -16.91
N PRO A 107 -1.96 -2.40 -18.05
CA PRO A 107 -2.05 -1.06 -18.63
C PRO A 107 -3.48 -0.78 -19.10
N GLU A 108 -3.87 0.50 -19.13
CA GLU A 108 -5.22 0.91 -19.60
C GLU A 108 -5.54 0.39 -21.01
N SER A 109 -4.52 0.34 -21.89
CA SER A 109 -4.66 -0.15 -23.27
C SER A 109 -5.00 -1.64 -23.38
N GLU A 110 -4.76 -2.42 -22.32
CA GLU A 110 -5.07 -3.85 -22.24
C GLU A 110 -6.27 -4.13 -21.29
N GLY A 111 -7.06 -3.10 -20.98
CA GLY A 111 -8.24 -3.23 -20.11
C GLY A 111 -7.95 -3.02 -18.61
N GLY A 112 -6.75 -2.52 -18.28
CA GLY A 112 -6.43 -2.04 -16.95
C GLY A 112 -7.35 -0.89 -16.51
N TRP A 113 -7.51 -0.74 -15.20
CA TRP A 113 -8.26 0.40 -14.67
C TRP A 113 -7.49 1.69 -14.95
N LYS A 114 -8.21 2.76 -15.27
CA LYS A 114 -7.63 4.10 -15.31
C LYS A 114 -7.26 4.52 -13.91
N LEU A 115 -6.03 5.01 -13.74
CA LEU A 115 -5.47 5.37 -12.45
C LEU A 115 -5.03 6.84 -12.43
N PRO A 116 -4.96 7.50 -11.25
CA PRO A 116 -4.47 8.87 -11.13
C PRO A 116 -3.00 9.09 -11.48
N PHE A 117 -2.25 8.02 -11.75
CA PHE A 117 -0.80 8.07 -11.87
C PHE A 117 -0.41 8.22 -13.35
N HIS A 118 0.64 9.00 -13.59
CA HIS A 118 1.16 9.28 -14.94
C HIS A 118 1.60 8.02 -15.71
N ASP A 119 1.89 6.94 -14.98
CA ASP A 119 2.38 5.66 -15.50
C ASP A 119 1.24 4.66 -15.81
N SER A 120 -0.03 5.06 -15.79
CA SER A 120 -1.18 4.16 -15.96
C SER A 120 -1.23 3.47 -17.33
N HIS A 121 -0.62 4.06 -18.36
CA HIS A 121 -0.51 3.49 -19.70
C HIS A 121 0.72 2.58 -19.89
N GLU A 122 1.65 2.55 -18.93
CA GLU A 122 2.89 1.79 -19.06
C GLU A 122 2.65 0.29 -18.98
N LYS A 123 3.21 -0.46 -19.94
CA LYS A 123 3.10 -1.93 -19.96
C LYS A 123 3.82 -2.60 -18.78
N LYS A 124 4.89 -1.97 -18.28
CA LYS A 124 5.64 -2.41 -17.11
C LYS A 124 5.56 -1.32 -16.04
N ARG A 125 4.50 -1.39 -15.24
CA ARG A 125 4.19 -0.36 -14.26
C ARG A 125 4.71 -0.76 -12.88
N GLY A 126 5.54 0.09 -12.28
CA GLY A 126 6.20 -0.15 -11.00
C GLY A 126 7.42 -1.09 -11.06
N GLY A 127 8.07 -1.26 -9.90
CA GLY A 127 9.30 -2.04 -9.76
C GLY A 127 10.57 -1.29 -10.22
N ILE A 128 11.73 -1.89 -9.96
CA ILE A 128 13.03 -1.38 -10.41
C ILE A 128 13.19 -1.75 -11.89
N GLN A 129 12.84 -0.82 -12.78
CA GLN A 129 13.00 -0.98 -14.23
C GLN A 129 14.40 -0.46 -14.64
N VAL A 130 15.44 -1.25 -14.38
CA VAL A 130 16.82 -0.89 -14.75
C VAL A 130 17.34 -1.88 -15.76
N ASN A 131 17.65 -1.40 -16.97
CA ASN A 131 18.60 -1.95 -17.95
C ASN A 131 18.89 -3.47 -17.83
N ASP A 132 17.97 -4.30 -18.30
CA ASP A 132 18.14 -5.78 -18.39
C ASP A 132 18.43 -6.49 -17.06
N ALA A 133 18.16 -5.87 -15.90
CA ALA A 133 18.27 -6.56 -14.62
C ALA A 133 17.33 -7.78 -14.60
N PRO A 134 17.86 -9.00 -14.43
CA PRO A 134 17.02 -10.19 -14.39
C PRO A 134 16.13 -10.14 -13.15
N PRO A 135 14.88 -10.63 -13.23
CA PRO A 135 13.99 -10.66 -12.08
C PRO A 135 14.62 -11.51 -10.97
N VAL A 136 14.75 -10.92 -9.79
CA VAL A 136 15.22 -11.61 -8.58
C VAL A 136 14.01 -11.88 -7.69
N CYS A 137 13.90 -13.12 -7.23
CA CYS A 137 12.96 -13.52 -6.19
C CYS A 137 13.78 -13.87 -4.94
N PRO A 138 14.03 -12.91 -4.03
CA PRO A 138 14.70 -13.21 -2.77
C PRO A 138 13.96 -14.32 -2.05
N LEU A 139 14.68 -15.37 -1.64
CA LEU A 139 14.11 -16.48 -0.86
C LEU A 139 14.05 -16.15 0.64
N ASP A 140 14.75 -15.08 1.03
CA ASP A 140 14.71 -14.52 2.37
C ASP A 140 13.70 -13.36 2.39
N ALA A 141 12.88 -13.31 3.45
CA ALA A 141 11.94 -12.20 3.66
C ALA A 141 12.69 -10.92 4.06
N GLU A 142 12.41 -9.81 3.37
CA GLU A 142 12.78 -8.45 3.81
C GLU A 142 11.90 -7.96 4.97
#